data_AF-A0A536Y3N0-F1
#
_entry.id   AF-A0A536Y3N0-F1
#
_cell.length_a   1.000
_cell.length_b   1.000
_cell.length_c   1.000
_cell.angle_alpha   90.00
_cell.angle_beta   90.00
_cell.angle_gamma   90.00
#
_symmetry.space_group_name_H-M   'P 1'
#
loop_
_entity.id
_entity.type
_entity.pdbx_description
1 polymer ?
#
loop_
_entity_poly.entity_id
_entity_poly.type
_entity_poly.pdbx_seq_one_letter_code
_entity_poly.pdbx_strand_id
1 'polypeptide(L)' 'MPSVATVDLSALIAPIANDRPAGDWVPDVHAAIEQARRSDDDLPQGDWKRATKVADWRGVITIATEALRTRTKDIKT' A
#
# COMPACT_ATOMS: atom_id res chain seq x y z
N MET A 1 -25.42 -0.47 4.99
CA MET A 1 -24.31 -0.42 4.00
C MET A 1 -23.09 0.13 4.74
N PRO A 2 -21.98 -0.60 4.90
CA PRO A 2 -20.78 0.00 5.47
C PRO A 2 -20.33 1.14 4.55
N SER A 3 -20.16 2.32 5.13
CA SER A 3 -19.70 3.52 4.43
C SER A 3 -18.32 3.26 3.82
N VAL A 4 -18.13 3.60 2.55
CA VAL A 4 -16.81 3.61 1.91
C VAL A 4 -15.96 4.60 2.71
N ALA A 5 -14.82 4.13 3.25
CA ALA A 5 -13.87 5.03 3.90
C ALA A 5 -13.49 6.13 2.91
N THR A 6 -13.97 7.35 3.15
CA THR A 6 -13.69 8.50 2.30
C THR A 6 -12.23 8.88 2.45
N VAL A 7 -11.49 8.85 1.35
CA VAL A 7 -10.10 9.27 1.30
C VAL A 7 -10.03 10.79 1.38
N ASP A 8 -9.34 11.32 2.38
CA ASP A 8 -9.06 12.76 2.50
C ASP A 8 -7.98 13.15 1.50
N LEU A 9 -8.43 13.60 0.32
CA LEU A 9 -7.56 13.96 -0.79
C LEU A 9 -6.67 15.17 -0.46
N SER A 10 -7.18 16.16 0.27
CA SER A 10 -6.42 17.36 0.64
C SER A 10 -5.21 17.00 1.49
N ALA A 11 -5.36 16.09 2.44
CA ALA A 11 -4.22 15.58 3.22
C ALA A 11 -3.24 14.75 2.38
N LEU A 12 -3.72 14.01 1.36
CA LEU A 12 -2.85 13.19 0.51
C LEU A 12 -1.98 14.02 -0.44
N ILE A 13 -2.44 15.18 -0.90
CA ILE A 13 -1.72 16.01 -1.87
C ILE A 13 -0.94 17.16 -1.22
N ALA A 14 -1.11 17.38 0.08
CA ALA A 14 -0.35 18.39 0.81
C ALA A 14 1.17 18.11 0.69
N PRO A 15 2.02 19.14 0.53
CA PRO A 15 3.46 18.95 0.45
C PRO A 15 4.00 18.34 1.75
N ILE A 16 4.97 17.44 1.64
CA ILE A 16 5.57 16.75 2.80
C ILE A 16 6.54 17.66 3.55
N ALA A 17 7.38 18.39 2.81
CA ALA A 17 8.28 19.42 3.34
C ALA A 17 8.35 20.59 2.36
N ASN A 18 8.70 21.78 2.86
CA ASN A 18 8.76 23.00 2.03
C ASN A 18 9.85 22.95 0.96
N ASP A 19 11.00 22.39 1.29
CA ASP A 19 12.16 22.22 0.40
C ASP A 19 12.08 20.95 -0.45
N ARG A 20 11.35 19.93 0.04
CA ARG A 20 11.09 18.66 -0.65
C ARG A 20 9.61 18.30 -0.60
N PRO A 21 8.76 18.93 -1.45
CA PRO A 21 7.31 18.72 -1.41
C PRO A 21 6.90 17.28 -1.71
N ALA A 22 7.72 16.55 -2.47
CA ALA A 22 7.52 15.14 -2.82
C ALA A 22 8.13 14.15 -1.80
N GLY A 23 8.84 14.61 -0.78
CA GLY A 23 9.55 13.74 0.16
C GLY A 23 10.75 13.01 -0.48
N ASP A 24 11.15 11.90 0.14
CA ASP A 24 12.31 11.11 -0.28
C ASP A 24 11.87 9.78 -0.91
N TRP A 25 12.80 9.12 -1.62
CA TRP A 25 12.62 7.75 -2.10
C TRP A 25 12.62 6.77 -0.91
N VAL A 26 11.56 5.96 -0.78
CA VAL A 26 11.33 5.06 0.37
C VAL A 26 11.15 3.60 -0.08
N PRO A 27 12.26 2.86 -0.28
CA PRO A 27 12.20 1.49 -0.81
C PRO A 27 11.55 0.51 0.16
N ASP A 28 11.58 0.80 1.46
CA ASP A 28 10.90 0.04 2.52
C ASP A 28 9.37 0.07 2.36
N VAL A 29 8.80 1.25 2.09
CA VAL A 29 7.36 1.41 1.80
C VAL A 29 6.99 0.62 0.55
N HIS A 30 7.82 0.68 -0.49
CA HIS A 30 7.58 -0.05 -1.74
C HIS A 30 7.55 -1.57 -1.50
N ALA A 31 8.54 -2.10 -0.77
CA ALA A 31 8.59 -3.51 -0.42
C ALA A 31 7.39 -3.95 0.44
N ALA A 32 6.96 -3.12 1.40
CA ALA A 32 5.81 -3.40 2.24
C ALA A 32 4.50 -3.47 1.43
N ILE A 33 4.30 -2.54 0.49
CA ILE A 33 3.13 -2.56 -0.41
C ILE A 33 3.17 -3.79 -1.31
N GLU A 34 4.31 -4.15 -1.89
CA GLU A 34 4.45 -5.37 -2.71
C GLU A 34 4.14 -6.64 -1.91
N GLN A 35 4.66 -6.74 -0.70
CA GLN A 35 4.38 -7.85 0.21
C GLN A 35 2.88 -7.97 0.52
N ALA A 36 2.22 -6.84 0.79
CA ALA A 36 0.80 -6.81 1.08
C ALA A 36 -0.03 -7.20 -0.16
N ARG A 37 0.34 -6.71 -1.35
CA ARG A 37 -0.30 -7.03 -2.64
C ARG A 37 -0.10 -8.47 -3.09
N ARG A 38 0.95 -9.17 -2.61
CA ARG A 38 1.21 -10.54 -3.03
C ARG A 38 0.03 -11.45 -2.70
N SER A 39 -0.40 -12.19 -3.70
CA SER A 39 -1.28 -13.35 -3.56
C SER A 39 -0.61 -14.56 -4.20
N ASP A 40 -0.83 -15.73 -3.63
CA ASP A 40 -0.53 -16.99 -4.28
C ASP A 40 -1.61 -17.30 -5.33
N ASP A 41 -1.26 -18.08 -6.34
CA ASP A 41 -2.22 -18.57 -7.33
C ASP A 41 -3.17 -19.59 -6.71
N ASP A 42 -4.43 -19.59 -7.16
CA ASP A 42 -5.45 -20.54 -6.73
C ASP A 42 -5.28 -21.87 -7.49
N LEU A 43 -4.22 -22.60 -7.15
CA LEU A 43 -3.87 -23.88 -7.77
C LEU A 43 -4.23 -25.07 -6.85
N PRO A 44 -4.63 -26.22 -7.42
CA PRO A 44 -4.85 -27.44 -6.66
C PRO A 44 -3.57 -27.84 -5.90
N GLN A 45 -3.63 -27.89 -4.57
CA GLN A 45 -2.46 -28.19 -3.73
C GLN A 45 -2.23 -29.70 -3.50
N GLY A 46 -3.12 -30.57 -4.01
CA GLY A 46 -3.06 -32.01 -3.75
C GLY A 46 -3.15 -32.34 -2.26
N ASP A 47 -2.36 -33.33 -1.82
CA ASP A 47 -2.33 -33.79 -0.42
C ASP A 47 -1.55 -32.86 0.53
N TRP A 48 -0.76 -31.92 -0.02
CA TRP A 48 0.04 -30.98 0.76
C TRP A 48 -0.64 -29.61 0.83
N LYS A 49 -1.50 -29.43 1.84
CA LYS A 49 -2.23 -28.18 2.05
C LYS A 49 -1.41 -27.16 2.84
N ARG A 50 -1.23 -25.96 2.30
CA ARG A 50 -0.70 -24.76 2.97
C ARG A 50 -1.73 -23.63 2.94
N ALA A 51 -1.59 -22.69 3.86
CA ALA A 51 -2.36 -21.45 3.78
C ALA A 51 -1.96 -20.70 2.50
N THR A 52 -2.94 -20.42 1.64
CA THR A 52 -2.77 -19.58 0.45
C THR A 52 -2.63 -18.13 0.90
N LYS A 53 -1.53 -17.47 0.54
CA LYS A 53 -1.38 -16.04 0.76
C LYS A 53 -2.40 -15.31 -0.11
N VAL A 54 -3.26 -14.52 0.52
CA VAL A 54 -4.19 -13.63 -0.19
C VAL A 54 -3.69 -12.20 -0.05
N ALA A 55 -3.93 -11.37 -1.06
CA ALA A 55 -3.57 -9.95 -1.02
C ALA A 55 -4.31 -9.24 0.14
N ASP A 56 -3.57 -8.46 0.93
CA ASP A 56 -4.12 -7.60 1.97
C ASP A 56 -4.34 -6.18 1.44
N TRP A 57 -5.46 -5.97 0.77
CA TRP A 57 -5.80 -4.68 0.19
C TRP A 57 -6.05 -3.59 1.23
N ARG A 58 -6.49 -3.95 2.44
CA ARG A 58 -6.65 -2.97 3.54
C ARG A 58 -5.29 -2.50 4.05
N GLY A 59 -4.34 -3.42 4.20
CA GLY A 59 -2.95 -3.10 4.50
C GLY A 59 -2.32 -2.20 3.45
N VAL A 60 -2.53 -2.50 2.16
CA VAL A 60 -2.05 -1.64 1.05
C VAL A 60 -2.58 -0.21 1.16
N ILE A 61 -3.89 -0.04 1.35
CA ILE A 61 -4.51 1.29 1.48
C ILE A 61 -3.92 2.04 2.67
N THR A 62 -3.74 1.35 3.80
CA THR A 62 -3.19 1.95 5.03
C THR A 62 -1.76 2.43 4.82
N ILE A 63 -0.87 1.55 4.33
CA ILE A 63 0.54 1.87 4.08
C ILE A 63 0.68 2.99 3.06
N ALA A 64 -0.05 2.91 1.94
CA ALA A 64 0.01 3.92 0.89
C ALA A 64 -0.50 5.29 1.36
N THR A 65 -1.59 5.32 2.13
CA THR A 65 -2.16 6.56 2.68
C THR A 65 -1.19 7.23 3.65
N GLU A 66 -0.56 6.45 4.53
CA GLU A 66 0.42 6.97 5.49
C GLU A 66 1.67 7.50 4.78
N ALA A 67 2.20 6.73 3.82
CA ALA A 67 3.38 7.12 3.04
C ALA A 67 3.13 8.41 2.23
N LEU A 68 1.97 8.49 1.55
CA LEU A 68 1.59 9.69 0.82
C LEU A 68 1.46 10.90 1.74
N ARG A 69 0.92 10.76 2.95
CA ARG A 69 0.79 11.89 3.88
C ARG A 69 2.11 12.40 4.43
N THR A 70 3.10 11.52 4.62
CA THR A 70 4.21 11.83 5.54
C THR A 70 5.60 11.56 5.00
N ARG A 71 5.77 10.72 3.96
CA ARG A 71 7.09 10.20 3.56
C ARG A 71 7.45 10.45 2.11
N THR A 72 6.54 10.16 1.17
CA THR A 72 6.83 10.28 -0.26
C THR A 72 5.60 10.55 -1.12
N LYS A 73 5.78 11.20 -2.27
CA LYS A 73 4.80 11.35 -3.36
C LYS A 73 5.29 10.60 -4.60
N ASP A 74 5.49 9.30 -4.46
CA ASP A 74 6.01 8.44 -5.52
C ASP A 74 4.88 7.86 -6.38
N ILE A 75 5.09 7.79 -7.69
CA ILE A 75 4.25 7.07 -8.64
C ILE A 75 5.02 5.86 -9.16
N LYS A 76 4.63 4.68 -8.70
CA LYS A 76 5.22 3.42 -9.17
C LYS A 76 4.53 2.97 -10.46
N THR A 77 5.26 2.98 -11.57
CA THR A 77 4.87 2.35 -12.85
C THR A 77 5.01 0.84 -12.82
#